data_AF-A0A3R8KQJ1-F1
#
_entry.id   AF-A0A3R8KQJ1-F1
#
_cell.length_a   1.000
_cell.length_b   1.000
_cell.length_c   1.000
_cell.angle_alpha   90.00
_cell.angle_beta   90.00
_cell.angle_gamma   90.00
#
_symmetry.space_group_name_H-M   'P 1'
#
loop_
_entity.id
_entity.type
_entity.pdbx_description
1 polymer ?
#
loop_
_entity_poly.entity_id
_entity_poly.type
_entity_poly.pdbx_seq_one_letter_code
_entity_poly.pdbx_strand_id
1 'polypeptide(L)'
;MTHYTFAREFHALYDHAVQLYASGQRDAATYFNTAQSAWLAANGLTAQHLYDYAEDQNNGDEPGYDIALGIELVRRDYYLNVQGGRPSPERLAEDTLPPKDAAVEDVVWLPRIIPKARAKLRGELPATLMYCCGGDRRFFKNNDIHPAEFLAVVWRAGDSDQAIIDWVVRRIDSLR
;
A
#
# COMPACT_ATOMS: atom_id res chain seq x y z
N MET A 1 20.33 6.61 -9.88
CA MET A 1 18.97 6.02 -9.93
C MET A 1 18.32 6.52 -11.21
N THR A 2 17.74 5.63 -12.03
CA THR A 2 16.99 6.06 -13.22
C THR A 2 15.50 5.81 -12.99
N HIS A 3 14.66 6.79 -13.30
CA HIS A 3 13.21 6.65 -13.13
C HIS A 3 12.63 5.58 -14.08
N TYR A 4 13.21 5.47 -15.27
CA TYR A 4 12.79 4.53 -16.30
C TYR A 4 12.91 3.07 -15.87
N THR A 5 13.92 2.72 -15.07
CA THR A 5 14.17 1.33 -14.64
C THR A 5 13.50 0.95 -13.33
N PHE A 6 12.68 1.83 -12.73
CA PHE A 6 12.08 1.61 -11.42
C PHE A 6 11.35 0.27 -11.31
N ALA A 7 10.43 -0.05 -12.24
CA ALA A 7 9.63 -1.27 -12.17
C ALA A 7 10.49 -2.54 -12.19
N ARG A 8 11.55 -2.55 -13.02
CA ARG A 8 12.51 -3.65 -13.11
C ARG A 8 13.31 -3.82 -11.82
N GLU A 9 13.79 -2.72 -11.25
CA GLU A 9 14.55 -2.75 -9.99
C GLU A 9 13.66 -3.14 -8.80
N PHE A 10 12.41 -2.66 -8.77
CA PHE A 10 11.41 -3.08 -7.79
C PHE A 10 11.11 -4.58 -7.89
N HIS A 11 10.93 -5.13 -9.11
CA HIS A 11 10.71 -6.56 -9.32
C HIS A 11 11.84 -7.41 -8.73
N ALA A 12 13.09 -7.05 -9.00
CA ALA A 12 14.24 -7.79 -8.48
C ALA A 12 14.28 -7.78 -6.93
N LEU A 13 13.92 -6.67 -6.29
CA LEU A 13 13.85 -6.59 -4.83
C LEU A 13 12.65 -7.33 -4.25
N TYR A 14 11.53 -7.36 -4.97
CA TYR A 14 10.34 -8.14 -4.65
C TYR A 14 10.66 -9.64 -4.67
N ASP A 15 11.22 -10.16 -5.76
CA ASP A 15 11.58 -11.57 -5.89
C ASP A 15 12.58 -12.01 -4.82
N HIS A 16 13.57 -11.15 -4.54
CA HIS A 16 14.55 -11.37 -3.48
C HIS A 16 13.89 -11.46 -2.11
N ALA A 17 12.94 -10.56 -1.79
CA ALA A 17 12.19 -10.61 -0.54
C ALA A 17 11.34 -11.88 -0.42
N VAL A 18 10.65 -12.26 -1.49
CA VAL A 18 9.84 -13.50 -1.56
C VAL A 18 10.70 -14.73 -1.26
N GLN A 19 11.89 -14.82 -1.85
CA GLN A 19 12.83 -15.93 -1.63
C GLN A 19 13.35 -15.96 -0.18
N LEU A 20 13.70 -14.81 0.38
CA LEU A 20 14.14 -14.72 1.77
C LEU A 20 13.03 -15.18 2.73
N TYR A 21 11.79 -14.75 2.52
CA TYR A 21 10.66 -15.22 3.32
C TYR A 21 10.46 -16.74 3.17
N ALA A 22 10.52 -17.26 1.94
CA ALA A 22 10.41 -18.70 1.68
C ALA A 22 11.49 -19.51 2.43
N SER A 23 12.70 -18.97 2.56
CA SER A 23 13.82 -19.58 3.29
C SER A 23 13.75 -19.47 4.83
N GLY A 24 12.69 -18.86 5.38
CA GLY A 24 12.50 -18.74 6.83
C GLY A 24 13.02 -17.44 7.44
N GLN A 25 13.53 -16.49 6.65
CA GLN A 25 13.94 -15.18 7.18
C GLN A 25 12.71 -14.32 7.52
N ARG A 26 12.61 -13.88 8.78
CA ARG A 26 11.45 -13.15 9.33
C ARG A 26 11.79 -11.74 9.83
N ASP A 27 13.06 -11.35 9.82
CA ASP A 27 13.47 -9.99 10.17
C ASP A 27 13.61 -9.13 8.90
N ALA A 28 12.65 -8.24 8.67
CA ALA A 28 12.64 -7.31 7.54
C ALA A 28 13.92 -6.45 7.46
N ALA A 29 14.56 -6.13 8.59
CA ALA A 29 15.79 -5.33 8.62
C ALA A 29 16.99 -6.05 7.99
N THR A 30 16.91 -7.37 7.81
CA THR A 30 17.98 -8.20 7.23
C THR A 30 17.81 -8.47 5.74
N TYR A 31 16.70 -8.01 5.13
CA TYR A 31 16.37 -8.38 3.74
C TYR A 31 17.30 -7.73 2.71
N PHE A 32 17.76 -6.52 3.00
CA PHE A 32 18.40 -5.66 2.01
C PHE A 32 19.75 -5.14 2.50
N ASN A 33 20.75 -5.18 1.63
CA ASN A 33 22.03 -4.55 1.90
C ASN A 33 21.91 -3.01 1.86
N THR A 34 22.98 -2.31 2.23
CA THR A 34 23.02 -0.85 2.29
C THR A 34 22.60 -0.16 0.98
N ALA A 35 23.03 -0.68 -0.18
CA ALA A 35 22.71 -0.08 -1.48
C ALA A 35 21.23 -0.28 -1.85
N GLN A 36 20.67 -1.47 -1.57
CA GLN A 36 19.26 -1.78 -1.78
C GLN A 36 18.37 -0.95 -0.85
N SER A 37 18.74 -0.83 0.43
CA SER A 37 18.04 0.01 1.40
C SER A 37 18.06 1.49 1.02
N ALA A 38 19.19 1.99 0.52
CA ALA A 38 19.28 3.36 0.00
C ALA A 38 18.38 3.56 -1.23
N TRP A 39 18.29 2.54 -2.11
CA TRP A 39 17.40 2.58 -3.26
C TRP A 39 15.92 2.61 -2.87
N LEU A 40 15.52 1.77 -1.90
CA LEU A 40 14.17 1.77 -1.35
C LEU A 40 13.83 3.16 -0.80
N ALA A 41 14.69 3.69 0.07
CA ALA A 41 14.50 5.02 0.67
C ALA A 41 14.39 6.14 -0.38
N ALA A 42 15.21 6.11 -1.44
CA ALA A 42 15.16 7.10 -2.53
C ALA A 42 13.86 7.05 -3.35
N ASN A 43 13.08 5.97 -3.25
CA ASN A 43 11.74 5.84 -3.81
C ASN A 43 10.64 5.88 -2.72
N GLY A 44 11.04 6.19 -1.49
CA GLY A 44 10.29 6.20 -0.23
C GLY A 44 9.55 4.89 0.08
N LEU A 45 10.17 3.79 -0.31
CA LEU A 45 9.85 2.45 0.14
C LEU A 45 10.64 2.13 1.41
N THR A 46 10.18 1.13 2.16
CA THR A 46 10.90 0.58 3.31
C THR A 46 11.11 -0.92 3.11
N ALA A 47 12.04 -1.50 3.86
CA ALA A 47 12.21 -2.95 3.87
C ALA A 47 10.92 -3.67 4.31
N GLN A 48 10.18 -3.08 5.25
CA GLN A 48 8.91 -3.61 5.74
C GLN A 48 7.88 -3.76 4.61
N HIS A 49 7.76 -2.79 3.69
CA HIS A 49 6.81 -2.91 2.57
C HIS A 49 7.06 -4.18 1.74
N LEU A 50 8.32 -4.47 1.43
CA LEU A 50 8.68 -5.65 0.65
C LEU A 50 8.57 -6.94 1.47
N TYR A 51 8.86 -6.88 2.77
CA TYR A 51 8.63 -7.98 3.69
C TYR A 51 7.14 -8.37 3.73
N ASP A 52 6.25 -7.39 3.88
CA ASP A 52 4.81 -7.63 3.96
C ASP A 52 4.31 -8.28 2.67
N TYR A 53 4.74 -7.79 1.50
CA TYR A 53 4.40 -8.43 0.23
C TYR A 53 4.96 -9.85 0.09
N ALA A 54 6.18 -10.10 0.59
CA ALA A 54 6.79 -11.42 0.56
C ALA A 54 6.06 -12.42 1.46
N GLU A 55 5.66 -11.99 2.65
CA GLU A 55 4.82 -12.76 3.56
C GLU A 55 3.50 -13.16 2.90
N ASP A 56 2.82 -12.18 2.33
CA ASP A 56 1.54 -12.34 1.67
C ASP A 56 1.61 -13.26 0.45
N GLN A 57 2.67 -13.13 -0.37
CA GLN A 57 2.93 -14.02 -1.49
C GLN A 57 3.10 -15.47 -1.03
N ASN A 58 3.92 -15.71 -0.01
CA ASN A 58 4.21 -17.07 0.47
C ASN A 58 3.03 -17.74 1.18
N ASN A 59 2.07 -16.96 1.68
CA ASN A 59 0.93 -17.48 2.45
C ASN A 59 -0.39 -17.51 1.67
N GLY A 60 -0.44 -16.98 0.44
CA GLY A 60 -1.67 -16.99 -0.35
C GLY A 60 -1.59 -16.35 -1.74
N ASP A 61 -0.38 -16.11 -2.28
CA ASP A 61 -0.14 -15.52 -3.61
C ASP A 61 -0.87 -14.18 -3.86
N GLU A 62 -1.21 -13.45 -2.80
CA GLU A 62 -1.98 -12.20 -2.86
C GLU A 62 -1.38 -11.14 -1.95
N PRO A 63 -1.19 -9.89 -2.40
CA PRO A 63 -1.80 -9.31 -3.60
C PRO A 63 -1.07 -9.62 -4.92
N GLY A 64 0.12 -10.22 -4.87
CA GLY A 64 0.93 -10.48 -6.05
C GLY A 64 1.74 -9.26 -6.53
N TYR A 65 2.73 -9.52 -7.38
CA TYR A 65 3.66 -8.50 -7.87
C TYR A 65 2.95 -7.34 -8.59
N ASP A 66 2.00 -7.62 -9.48
CA ASP A 66 1.39 -6.57 -10.32
C ASP A 66 0.62 -5.54 -9.49
N ILE A 67 -0.13 -6.01 -8.48
CA ILE A 67 -0.84 -5.13 -7.56
C ILE A 67 0.15 -4.37 -6.67
N ALA A 68 1.18 -5.05 -6.15
CA ALA A 68 2.23 -4.40 -5.37
C ALA A 68 2.92 -3.29 -6.17
N LEU A 69 3.32 -3.55 -7.42
CA LEU A 69 3.91 -2.57 -8.33
C LEU A 69 2.96 -1.39 -8.56
N GLY A 70 1.67 -1.66 -8.84
CA GLY A 70 0.67 -0.61 -9.05
C GLY A 70 0.52 0.31 -7.84
N ILE A 71 0.47 -0.26 -6.63
CA ILE A 71 0.41 0.49 -5.37
C ILE A 71 1.67 1.35 -5.21
N GLU A 72 2.85 0.76 -5.42
CA GLU A 72 4.11 1.46 -5.17
C GLU A 72 4.44 2.50 -6.23
N LEU A 73 3.94 2.38 -7.47
CA LEU A 73 4.01 3.45 -8.46
C LEU A 73 3.25 4.70 -8.00
N VAL A 74 2.02 4.53 -7.49
CA VAL A 74 1.20 5.65 -6.99
C VAL A 74 1.85 6.29 -5.77
N ARG A 75 2.31 5.48 -4.80
CA ARG A 75 3.03 5.97 -3.63
C ARG A 75 4.28 6.73 -4.08
N ARG A 76 5.14 6.11 -4.89
CA ARG A 76 6.41 6.70 -5.33
C ARG A 76 6.21 8.07 -5.98
N ASP A 77 5.18 8.21 -6.79
CA ASP A 77 4.79 9.47 -7.41
C ASP A 77 4.45 10.53 -6.34
N TYR A 78 3.56 10.20 -5.39
CA TYR A 78 3.22 11.07 -4.27
C TYR A 78 4.46 11.52 -3.49
N TYR A 79 5.38 10.63 -3.19
CA TYR A 79 6.59 10.97 -2.45
C TYR A 79 7.53 11.91 -3.18
N LEU A 80 7.72 11.72 -4.48
CA LEU A 80 8.62 12.57 -5.26
C LEU A 80 7.99 13.92 -5.54
N ASN A 81 6.71 13.94 -5.91
CA ASN A 81 6.05 15.15 -6.44
C ASN A 81 5.28 15.93 -5.37
N VAL A 82 4.72 15.28 -4.36
CA VAL A 82 4.02 15.95 -3.25
C VAL A 82 4.93 16.15 -2.05
N GLN A 83 5.71 15.12 -1.67
CA GLN A 83 6.60 15.21 -0.49
C GLN A 83 8.03 15.70 -0.84
N GLY A 84 8.33 15.96 -2.12
CA GLY A 84 9.64 16.45 -2.55
C GLY A 84 10.80 15.50 -2.22
N GLY A 85 10.54 14.19 -2.19
CA GLY A 85 11.51 13.17 -1.80
C GLY A 85 11.85 13.17 -0.30
N ARG A 86 11.00 13.75 0.56
CA ARG A 86 11.21 13.80 2.01
C ARG A 86 10.18 12.94 2.73
N PRO A 87 10.57 11.95 3.55
CA PRO A 87 9.62 11.10 4.25
C PRO A 87 8.87 11.90 5.33
N SER A 88 7.62 11.52 5.59
CA SER A 88 6.86 12.06 6.73
C SER A 88 7.48 11.57 8.04
N PRO A 89 7.64 12.45 9.06
CA PRO A 89 8.05 12.03 10.40
C PRO A 89 6.91 11.32 11.16
N GLU A 90 5.67 11.47 10.70
CA GLU A 90 4.48 10.99 11.38
C GLU A 90 4.25 9.49 11.18
N ARG A 91 3.52 8.87 12.11
CA ARG A 91 3.03 7.49 11.97
C ARG A 91 1.57 7.42 12.37
N LEU A 92 0.79 6.65 11.61
CA LEU A 92 -0.59 6.36 11.94
C LEU A 92 -0.64 5.55 13.25
N ALA A 93 -1.40 6.03 14.22
CA ALA A 93 -1.72 5.28 15.43
C ALA A 93 -2.85 4.28 15.13
N GLU A 94 -2.58 2.98 15.26
CA GLU A 94 -3.53 1.94 14.82
C GLU A 94 -4.85 1.91 15.60
N ASP A 95 -4.82 2.34 16.86
CA ASP A 95 -5.98 2.46 17.74
C ASP A 95 -6.95 3.57 17.29
N THR A 96 -6.51 4.49 16.42
CA THR A 96 -7.36 5.52 15.82
C THR A 96 -8.15 5.01 14.61
N LEU A 97 -7.85 3.80 14.10
CA LEU A 97 -8.55 3.26 12.95
C LEU A 97 -9.99 2.85 13.31
N PRO A 98 -11.00 3.23 12.49
CA PRO A 98 -12.37 2.74 12.66
C PRO A 98 -12.45 1.22 12.76
N PRO A 99 -13.39 0.64 13.53
CA PRO A 99 -13.49 -0.79 13.73
C PRO A 99 -13.74 -1.54 12.41
N LYS A 100 -13.46 -2.84 12.41
CA LYS A 100 -13.49 -3.69 11.19
C LYS A 100 -14.87 -3.81 10.55
N ASP A 101 -15.93 -3.61 11.33
CA ASP A 101 -17.34 -3.65 10.92
C ASP A 101 -17.94 -2.26 10.67
N ALA A 102 -17.16 -1.18 10.83
CA ALA A 102 -17.61 0.17 10.51
C ALA A 102 -18.03 0.26 9.04
N ALA A 103 -19.14 0.95 8.80
CA ALA A 103 -19.70 1.19 7.48
C ALA A 103 -20.08 2.66 7.29
N VAL A 104 -20.06 3.11 6.05
CA VAL A 104 -20.61 4.41 5.61
C VAL A 104 -21.27 4.18 4.26
N GLU A 105 -22.46 4.74 4.04
CA GLU A 105 -23.29 4.46 2.85
C GLU A 105 -23.45 2.95 2.58
N ASP A 106 -23.69 2.17 3.63
CA ASP A 106 -23.79 0.70 3.61
C ASP A 106 -22.52 -0.05 3.12
N VAL A 107 -21.39 0.63 2.97
CA VAL A 107 -20.11 0.02 2.58
C VAL A 107 -19.25 -0.26 3.81
N VAL A 108 -19.27 -1.51 4.29
CA VAL A 108 -18.40 -2.00 5.37
C VAL A 108 -16.92 -1.86 4.97
N TRP A 109 -16.05 -1.59 5.94
CA TRP A 109 -14.60 -1.41 5.81
C TRP A 109 -14.16 -0.09 5.17
N LEU A 110 -15.05 0.61 4.45
CA LEU A 110 -14.72 1.87 3.79
C LEU A 110 -14.20 2.96 4.76
N PRO A 111 -14.83 3.21 5.92
CA PRO A 111 -14.30 4.18 6.88
C PRO A 111 -12.91 3.80 7.40
N ARG A 112 -12.61 2.50 7.48
CA ARG A 112 -11.32 1.99 7.99
C ARG A 112 -10.21 2.09 6.94
N ILE A 113 -10.49 1.81 5.67
CA ILE A 113 -9.45 1.78 4.63
C ILE A 113 -9.04 3.17 4.14
N ILE A 114 -9.90 4.19 4.26
CA ILE A 114 -9.57 5.59 3.91
C ILE A 114 -8.33 6.11 4.67
N PRO A 115 -8.30 6.15 6.02
CA PRO A 115 -7.12 6.62 6.76
C PRO A 115 -5.89 5.74 6.52
N LYS A 116 -6.06 4.43 6.29
CA LYS A 116 -4.95 3.53 5.89
C LYS A 116 -4.35 3.91 4.54
N ALA A 117 -5.19 4.19 3.53
CA ALA A 117 -4.74 4.61 2.20
C ALA A 117 -4.02 5.96 2.26
N ARG A 118 -4.52 6.91 3.05
CA ARG A 118 -3.84 8.19 3.31
C ARG A 118 -2.46 7.98 3.95
N ALA A 119 -2.37 7.11 4.95
CA ALA A 119 -1.10 6.77 5.58
C ALA A 119 -0.16 6.06 4.60
N LYS A 120 -0.66 5.18 3.71
CA LYS A 120 0.15 4.55 2.65
C LYS A 120 0.76 5.60 1.73
N LEU A 121 -0.04 6.55 1.21
CA LEU A 121 0.43 7.63 0.34
C LEU A 121 1.57 8.42 0.99
N ARG A 122 1.38 8.81 2.26
CA ARG A 122 2.34 9.63 3.00
C ARG A 122 3.56 8.86 3.53
N GLY A 123 3.54 7.52 3.47
CA GLY A 123 4.58 6.67 4.05
C GLY A 123 4.54 6.62 5.59
N GLU A 124 3.35 6.69 6.17
CA GLU A 124 3.11 6.82 7.62
C GLU A 124 2.56 5.53 8.25
N LEU A 125 2.42 4.45 7.49
CA LEU A 125 2.00 3.17 8.06
C LEU A 125 3.07 2.65 9.05
N PRO A 126 2.69 2.22 10.27
CA PRO A 126 3.61 1.53 11.17
C PRO A 126 3.94 0.14 10.63
N ALA A 127 5.02 -0.48 11.15
CA ALA A 127 5.48 -1.77 10.65
C ALA A 127 4.50 -2.94 10.88
N THR A 128 3.56 -2.76 11.80
CA THR A 128 2.49 -3.70 12.15
C THR A 128 1.26 -3.59 11.24
N LEU A 129 1.25 -2.62 10.30
CA LEU A 129 0.11 -2.34 9.45
C LEU A 129 0.52 -2.20 7.98
N MET A 130 -0.14 -2.95 7.12
CA MET A 130 0.00 -2.82 5.67
C MET A 130 -1.30 -2.35 4.99
N TYR A 131 -1.14 -1.63 3.89
CA TYR A 131 -2.22 -1.39 2.93
C TYR A 131 -2.31 -2.55 1.95
N CYS A 132 -3.53 -2.97 1.62
CA CYS A 132 -3.80 -4.19 0.84
C CYS A 132 -3.55 -5.48 1.66
N CYS A 133 -3.74 -5.43 2.98
CA CYS A 133 -3.79 -6.65 3.82
C CYS A 133 -5.02 -7.51 3.49
N GLY A 134 -5.14 -8.72 4.06
CA GLY A 134 -6.29 -9.60 3.80
C GLY A 134 -7.68 -8.98 4.01
N GLY A 135 -7.83 -8.03 4.95
CA GLY A 135 -9.08 -7.27 5.14
C GLY A 135 -9.34 -6.26 4.01
N ASP A 136 -8.32 -5.51 3.62
CA ASP A 136 -8.39 -4.57 2.49
C ASP A 136 -8.64 -5.33 1.18
N ARG A 137 -7.97 -6.48 0.95
CA ARG A 137 -8.17 -7.34 -0.22
C ARG A 137 -9.62 -7.82 -0.32
N ARG A 138 -10.23 -8.20 0.80
CA ARG A 138 -11.64 -8.59 0.84
C ARG A 138 -12.55 -7.43 0.44
N PHE A 139 -12.29 -6.23 0.96
CA PHE A 139 -13.01 -5.02 0.54
C PHE A 139 -12.86 -4.76 -0.96
N PHE A 140 -11.64 -4.82 -1.49
CA PHE A 140 -11.38 -4.57 -2.91
C PHE A 140 -12.07 -5.57 -3.84
N LYS A 141 -12.00 -6.86 -3.52
CA LYS A 141 -12.64 -7.92 -4.32
C LYS A 141 -14.16 -7.83 -4.29
N ASN A 142 -14.75 -7.59 -3.11
CA ASN A 142 -16.21 -7.54 -2.97
C ASN A 142 -16.84 -6.35 -3.72
N ASN A 143 -16.07 -5.29 -3.96
CA ASN A 143 -16.55 -4.06 -4.57
C ASN A 143 -15.98 -3.80 -5.97
N ASP A 144 -15.24 -4.76 -6.54
CA ASP A 144 -14.53 -4.66 -7.83
C ASP A 144 -13.71 -3.36 -7.99
N ILE A 145 -12.83 -3.12 -7.02
CA ILE A 145 -11.95 -1.95 -6.97
C ILE A 145 -10.50 -2.39 -6.98
N HIS A 146 -9.70 -1.90 -7.93
CA HIS A 146 -8.28 -2.16 -7.94
C HIS A 146 -7.57 -1.40 -6.80
N PRO A 147 -6.68 -2.03 -5.99
CA PRO A 147 -6.05 -1.35 -4.84
C PRO A 147 -5.25 -0.09 -5.21
N ALA A 148 -4.54 -0.11 -6.34
CA ALA A 148 -3.82 1.08 -6.81
C ALA A 148 -4.77 2.19 -7.31
N GLU A 149 -5.93 1.82 -7.86
CA GLU A 149 -6.92 2.79 -8.32
C GLU A 149 -7.53 3.52 -7.12
N PHE A 150 -7.92 2.79 -6.08
CA PHE A 150 -8.41 3.38 -4.83
C PHE A 150 -7.39 4.34 -4.24
N LEU A 151 -6.11 3.94 -4.18
CA LEU A 151 -5.05 4.79 -3.65
C LEU A 151 -4.91 6.10 -4.46
N ALA A 152 -5.03 6.03 -5.79
CA ALA A 152 -5.00 7.20 -6.65
C ALA A 152 -6.25 8.09 -6.49
N VAL A 153 -7.43 7.51 -6.20
CA VAL A 153 -8.65 8.26 -5.84
C VAL A 153 -8.45 9.00 -4.54
N VAL A 154 -7.94 8.33 -3.49
CA VAL A 154 -7.64 8.97 -2.20
C VAL A 154 -6.67 10.14 -2.36
N TRP A 155 -5.66 10.00 -3.20
CA TRP A 155 -4.76 11.12 -3.52
C TRP A 155 -5.53 12.29 -4.16
N ARG A 156 -6.26 12.05 -5.26
CA ARG A 156 -6.98 13.12 -5.97
C ARG A 156 -8.06 13.80 -5.13
N ALA A 157 -8.65 13.09 -4.18
CA ALA A 157 -9.69 13.62 -3.31
C ALA A 157 -9.17 14.66 -2.30
N GLY A 158 -7.85 14.77 -2.09
CA GLY A 158 -7.28 15.66 -1.08
C GLY A 158 -7.89 15.35 0.28
N ASP A 159 -8.34 16.36 1.02
CA ASP A 159 -8.93 16.19 2.36
C ASP A 159 -10.42 15.78 2.35
N SER A 160 -11.03 15.59 1.17
CA SER A 160 -12.44 15.26 1.06
C SER A 160 -12.69 13.75 1.15
N ASP A 161 -12.98 13.27 2.36
CA ASP A 161 -13.41 11.87 2.55
C ASP A 161 -14.75 11.59 1.83
N GLN A 162 -15.65 12.58 1.77
CA GLN A 162 -16.91 12.45 1.03
C GLN A 162 -16.67 12.17 -0.47
N ALA A 163 -15.67 12.82 -1.09
CA ALA A 163 -15.36 12.56 -2.50
C ALA A 163 -14.88 11.12 -2.74
N ILE A 164 -14.19 10.52 -1.77
CA ILE A 164 -13.77 9.11 -1.81
C ILE A 164 -15.00 8.21 -1.66
N ILE A 165 -15.86 8.50 -0.68
CA ILE A 165 -17.09 7.75 -0.41
C ILE A 165 -17.99 7.75 -1.63
N ASP A 166 -18.27 8.93 -2.19
CA ASP A 166 -19.13 9.07 -3.38
C ASP A 166 -18.55 8.31 -4.59
N TRP A 167 -17.23 8.27 -4.73
CA TRP A 167 -16.59 7.50 -5.81
C TRP A 167 -16.76 6.00 -5.62
N VAL A 168 -16.60 5.48 -4.38
CA VAL A 168 -16.79 4.06 -4.08
C VAL A 168 -18.25 3.65 -4.29
N VAL A 169 -19.21 4.43 -3.79
CA VAL A 169 -20.65 4.17 -3.98
C VAL A 169 -20.99 4.10 -5.47
N ARG A 170 -20.55 5.10 -6.26
CA ARG A 170 -20.78 5.08 -7.72
C ARG A 170 -20.15 3.88 -8.42
N ARG A 171 -18.96 3.42 -7.99
CA ARG A 171 -18.33 2.22 -8.54
C ARG A 171 -19.17 0.99 -8.24
N ILE A 172 -19.61 0.81 -7.00
CA ILE A 172 -20.44 -0.33 -6.59
C ILE A 172 -21.78 -0.33 -7.34
N ASP A 173 -22.43 0.83 -7.46
CA ASP A 173 -23.71 0.95 -8.15
C ASP A 173 -23.59 0.65 -9.65
N SER A 174 -22.44 0.93 -10.27
CA SER A 174 -22.21 0.60 -11.69
C SER A 174 -22.10 -0.91 -11.98
N LEU A 175 -22.00 -1.75 -10.93
CA LEU A 175 -21.98 -3.21 -11.05
C LEU A 175 -23.38 -3.83 -10.95
N ARG A 176 -24.40 -3.03 -10.60
CA ARG A 176 -25.80 -3.44 -10.47
C ARG A 176 -26.55 -3.26 -11.78
#